data_AF-A0A9D6BHW1-F1
#
_entry.id   AF-A0A9D6BHW1-F1
#
_cell.length_a   1.000
_cell.length_b   1.000
_cell.length_c   1.000
_cell.angle_alpha   90.00
_cell.angle_beta   90.00
_cell.angle_gamma   90.00
#
_symmetry.space_group_name_H-M   'P 1'
#
loop_
_entity.id
_entity.type
_entity.pdbx_description
1 polymer ?
#
loop_
_entity_poly.entity_id
_entity_poly.type
_entity_poly.pdbx_seq_one_letter_code
_entity_poly.pdbx_strand_id
1 'polypeptide(L)'
;MSTRPLVTSSTSLTHIDDVARQAEAAWQSGLQCERTGQLEAAHQHFRHAHDIVVDCPRLHQQAHRHLLRVNLQRRAWREVLTDVVLLGLAPLAIFELVAYLMKKQVLGGALCARDTGAPPREPR
;
A
#
# COMPACT_ATOMS: atom_id res chain seq x y z
N MET A 1 -5.39 43.34 -12.06
CA MET A 1 -5.46 42.51 -10.83
C MET A 1 -6.06 41.17 -11.23
N SER A 2 -5.26 40.10 -11.24
CA SER A 2 -5.71 38.76 -11.66
C SER A 2 -5.56 37.82 -10.47
N THR A 3 -6.67 37.56 -9.79
CA THR A 3 -6.77 36.57 -8.72
C THR A 3 -6.74 35.17 -9.33
N ARG A 4 -5.62 34.48 -9.16
CA ARG A 4 -5.49 33.04 -9.46
C ARG A 4 -6.37 32.24 -8.48
N PRO A 5 -7.10 31.21 -8.93
CA PRO A 5 -7.90 30.40 -8.03
C PRO A 5 -7.00 29.42 -7.26
N LEU A 6 -7.17 29.36 -5.93
CA LEU A 6 -6.72 28.25 -5.09
C LEU A 6 -7.58 27.03 -5.42
N VAL A 7 -7.11 26.14 -6.30
CA VAL A 7 -7.69 24.80 -6.47
C VAL A 7 -6.53 23.83 -6.59
N THR A 8 -6.09 23.23 -5.48
CA THR A 8 -5.05 22.17 -5.54
C THR A 8 -5.03 21.24 -4.32
N SER A 9 -6.08 21.21 -3.49
CA SER A 9 -6.12 20.32 -2.32
C SER A 9 -7.17 19.21 -2.40
N SER A 10 -8.23 19.37 -3.19
CA SER A 10 -9.32 18.38 -3.25
C SER A 10 -9.03 17.19 -4.18
N THR A 11 -8.20 17.36 -5.21
CA THR A 11 -7.94 16.32 -6.23
C THR A 11 -7.04 15.20 -5.72
N SER A 12 -6.11 15.49 -4.81
CA SER A 12 -5.19 14.49 -4.25
C SER A 12 -5.87 13.58 -3.22
N LEU A 13 -6.83 14.08 -2.45
CA LEU A 13 -7.59 13.29 -1.48
C LEU A 13 -8.51 12.27 -2.19
N THR A 14 -9.26 12.69 -3.22
CA THR A 14 -10.14 11.77 -3.97
C THR A 14 -9.36 10.69 -4.71
N HIS A 15 -8.17 11.01 -5.23
CA HIS A 15 -7.31 10.03 -5.91
C HIS A 15 -6.82 8.93 -4.97
N ILE A 16 -6.50 9.25 -3.72
CA ILE A 16 -6.01 8.28 -2.72
C ILE A 16 -7.12 7.33 -2.28
N ASP A 17 -8.31 7.88 -2.05
CA ASP A 17 -9.47 7.07 -1.65
C ASP A 17 -9.89 6.10 -2.77
N ASP A 18 -9.77 6.52 -4.03
CA ASP A 18 -10.05 5.67 -5.19
C ASP A 18 -8.98 4.58 -5.38
N VAL A 19 -7.70 4.90 -5.17
CA VAL A 19 -6.58 3.94 -5.18
C VAL A 19 -6.76 2.90 -4.07
N ALA A 20 -7.06 3.35 -2.85
CA ALA A 20 -7.28 2.47 -1.71
C ALA A 20 -8.48 1.54 -1.94
N ARG A 21 -9.58 2.04 -2.51
CA ARG A 21 -10.76 1.23 -2.83
C ARG A 21 -10.48 0.16 -3.89
N GLN A 22 -9.73 0.51 -4.94
CA GLN A 22 -9.33 -0.45 -5.98
C GLN A 22 -8.42 -1.54 -5.42
N ALA A 23 -7.46 -1.16 -4.57
CA ALA A 23 -6.58 -2.10 -3.90
C ALA A 23 -7.34 -3.03 -2.95
N GLU A 24 -8.29 -2.50 -2.18
CA GLU A 24 -9.15 -3.29 -1.29
C GLU A 24 -9.97 -4.32 -2.08
N ALA A 25 -10.58 -3.91 -3.20
CA ALA A 25 -11.33 -4.84 -4.05
C ALA A 25 -10.43 -5.99 -4.54
N ALA A 26 -9.21 -5.68 -4.99
CA ALA A 26 -8.24 -6.68 -5.41
C ALA A 26 -7.79 -7.58 -4.24
N TRP A 27 -7.60 -7.03 -3.03
CA TRP A 27 -7.29 -7.82 -1.84
C TRP A 27 -8.40 -8.80 -1.49
N GLN A 28 -9.67 -8.37 -1.53
CA GLN A 28 -10.81 -9.25 -1.25
C GLN A 28 -10.90 -10.40 -2.25
N SER A 29 -10.68 -10.14 -3.56
CA SER A 29 -10.58 -11.20 -4.57
C SER A 29 -9.42 -12.16 -4.27
N GLY A 30 -8.24 -11.63 -3.91
CA GLY A 30 -7.08 -12.45 -3.53
C GLY A 30 -7.36 -13.35 -2.32
N LEU A 31 -8.00 -12.81 -1.28
CA LEU A 31 -8.40 -13.57 -0.08
C LEU A 31 -9.45 -14.66 -0.40
N GLN A 32 -10.34 -14.42 -1.36
CA GLN A 32 -11.29 -15.43 -1.81
C GLN A 32 -10.58 -16.57 -2.56
N CYS A 33 -9.63 -16.25 -3.44
CA CYS A 33 -8.80 -17.24 -4.11
C CYS A 33 -7.94 -18.03 -3.11
N GLU A 34 -7.34 -17.36 -2.13
CA GLU A 34 -6.56 -18.00 -1.06
C GLU A 34 -7.40 -19.00 -0.27
N ARG A 35 -8.61 -18.59 0.17
CA ARG A 35 -9.54 -19.46 0.89
C ARG A 35 -10.02 -20.67 0.09
N THR A 36 -10.05 -20.56 -1.24
CA THR A 36 -10.45 -21.64 -2.15
C THR A 36 -9.26 -22.46 -2.66
N GLY A 37 -8.04 -22.21 -2.17
CA GLY A 37 -6.82 -22.93 -2.57
C GLY A 37 -6.27 -22.55 -3.94
N GLN A 38 -6.83 -21.52 -4.59
CA GLN A 38 -6.38 -21.01 -5.88
C GLN A 38 -5.18 -20.06 -5.72
N LEU A 39 -4.05 -20.61 -5.27
CA LEU A 39 -2.90 -19.81 -4.80
C LEU A 39 -2.28 -18.92 -5.89
N GLU A 40 -2.25 -19.37 -7.15
CA GLU A 40 -1.75 -18.53 -8.25
C GLU A 40 -2.66 -17.35 -8.56
N ALA A 41 -3.98 -17.58 -8.56
CA ALA A 41 -4.96 -16.50 -8.73
C ALA A 41 -4.89 -15.51 -7.55
N ALA A 42 -4.75 -16.02 -6.33
CA ALA A 42 -4.56 -15.20 -5.13
C ALA A 42 -3.32 -14.32 -5.25
N HIS A 43 -2.19 -14.90 -5.68
CA HIS A 43 -0.96 -14.15 -5.90
C HIS A 43 -1.11 -13.07 -6.99
N GLN A 44 -1.78 -13.35 -8.10
CA GLN A 44 -2.06 -12.35 -9.14
C GLN A 44 -2.87 -11.16 -8.61
N HIS A 45 -3.92 -11.44 -7.83
CA HIS A 45 -4.73 -10.39 -7.20
C HIS A 45 -3.94 -9.55 -6.20
N PHE A 46 -3.14 -10.18 -5.34
CA PHE A 46 -2.30 -9.45 -4.39
C PHE A 46 -1.20 -8.63 -5.07
N ARG A 47 -0.62 -9.14 -6.17
CA ARG A 47 0.34 -8.40 -6.98
C ARG A 47 -0.31 -7.19 -7.66
N HIS A 48 -1.51 -7.36 -8.22
CA HIS A 48 -2.24 -6.25 -8.81
C HIS A 48 -2.52 -5.14 -7.78
N ALA A 49 -2.97 -5.53 -6.58
CA ALA A 49 -3.19 -4.58 -5.49
C ALA A 49 -1.89 -3.87 -5.08
N HIS A 50 -0.77 -4.60 -4.98
CA HIS A 50 0.56 -4.03 -4.73
C HIS A 50 0.92 -2.95 -5.75
N ASP A 51 0.73 -3.22 -7.05
CA ASP A 51 1.11 -2.29 -8.12
C ASP A 51 0.27 -1.00 -8.08
N ILE A 52 -1.00 -1.09 -7.62
CA ILE A 52 -1.89 0.06 -7.40
C ILE A 52 -1.38 0.95 -6.26
N VAL A 53 -0.87 0.36 -5.17
CA VAL A 53 -0.58 1.07 -3.92
C VAL A 53 0.91 1.35 -3.67
N VAL A 54 1.79 1.10 -4.64
CA VAL A 54 3.23 1.34 -4.53
C VAL A 54 3.58 2.78 -4.11
N ASP A 55 2.65 3.72 -4.33
CA ASP A 55 2.80 5.15 -4.05
C ASP A 55 2.32 5.56 -2.66
N CYS A 56 1.75 4.61 -1.91
CA CYS A 56 1.24 4.78 -0.57
C CYS A 56 1.99 3.83 0.38
N PRO A 57 3.02 4.30 1.10
CA PRO A 57 3.93 3.44 1.86
C PRO A 57 3.24 2.43 2.80
N ARG A 58 2.16 2.86 3.48
CA ARG A 58 1.39 1.96 4.38
C ARG A 58 0.64 0.86 3.63
N LEU A 59 -0.07 1.22 2.57
CA LEU A 59 -0.81 0.25 1.76
C LEU A 59 0.15 -0.67 1.00
N HIS A 60 1.30 -0.14 0.56
CA HIS A 60 2.38 -0.92 -0.03
C HIS A 60 2.96 -1.95 0.94
N GLN A 61 3.23 -1.54 2.18
CA GLN A 61 3.63 -2.47 3.25
C GLN A 61 2.55 -3.53 3.50
N GLN A 62 1.27 -3.15 3.53
CA GLN A 62 0.17 -4.11 3.69
C GLN A 62 0.12 -5.11 2.53
N ALA A 63 0.33 -4.66 1.29
CA ALA A 63 0.37 -5.55 0.13
C ALA A 63 1.50 -6.59 0.25
N HIS A 64 2.69 -6.22 0.72
CA HIS A 64 3.76 -7.17 1.00
C HIS A 64 3.41 -8.20 2.09
N ARG A 65 2.57 -7.85 3.08
CA ARG A 65 2.07 -8.85 4.06
C ARG A 65 1.17 -9.90 3.42
N HIS A 66 0.30 -9.49 2.48
CA HIS A 66 -0.54 -10.42 1.73
C HIS A 66 0.29 -11.30 0.78
N LEU A 67 1.25 -10.69 0.08
CA LEU A 67 2.19 -11.41 -0.80
C LEU A 67 3.04 -12.43 -0.02
N LEU A 68 3.59 -12.05 1.12
CA LEU A 68 4.35 -12.97 1.98
C LEU A 68 3.53 -14.22 2.33
N ARG A 69 2.27 -14.03 2.73
CA ARG A 69 1.38 -15.13 3.13
C ARG A 69 1.13 -16.11 1.99
N VAL A 70 0.78 -15.60 0.80
CA VAL A 70 0.51 -16.47 -0.35
C VAL A 70 1.81 -17.10 -0.89
N ASN A 71 2.93 -16.38 -0.85
CA ASN A 71 4.23 -16.87 -1.31
C ASN A 71 4.77 -17.99 -0.42
N LEU A 72 4.50 -17.94 0.90
CA LEU A 72 4.76 -19.04 1.82
C LEU A 72 3.94 -20.29 1.43
N GLN A 73 2.66 -20.13 1.12
CA GLN A 73 1.80 -21.25 0.70
C GLN A 73 2.22 -21.82 -0.67
N ARG A 74 2.65 -20.96 -1.61
CA ARG A 74 3.19 -21.34 -2.92
C ARG A 74 4.60 -21.92 -2.88
N ARG A 75 5.29 -21.87 -1.72
CA ARG A 75 6.70 -22.26 -1.53
C ARG A 75 7.67 -21.45 -2.40
N ALA A 76 7.34 -20.19 -2.69
CA ALA A 76 8.16 -19.30 -3.50
C ALA A 76 9.25 -18.61 -2.65
N TRP A 77 10.25 -19.36 -2.20
CA TRP A 77 11.23 -18.92 -1.18
C TRP A 77 11.99 -17.63 -1.52
N ARG A 78 12.29 -17.38 -2.80
CA ARG A 78 12.97 -16.17 -3.25
C ARG A 78 12.11 -14.91 -3.03
N GLU A 79 10.82 -15.02 -3.29
CA GLU A 79 9.85 -13.95 -3.11
C GLU A 79 9.61 -13.72 -1.61
N VAL A 80 9.47 -14.80 -0.84
CA VAL A 80 9.39 -14.77 0.64
C VAL A 80 10.56 -14.02 1.26
N LEU A 81 11.80 -14.29 0.83
CA LEU A 81 12.98 -13.60 1.36
C LEU A 81 12.91 -12.09 1.10
N THR A 82 12.51 -11.70 -0.10
CA THR A 82 12.33 -10.29 -0.47
C THR A 82 11.29 -9.62 0.42
N ASP A 83 10.12 -10.25 0.58
CA ASP A 83 9.04 -9.73 1.42
C ASP A 83 9.46 -9.60 2.89
N VAL A 84 10.18 -10.59 3.43
CA VAL A 84 10.69 -10.55 4.82
C VAL A 84 11.70 -9.42 5.01
N VAL A 85 12.64 -9.24 4.07
CA VAL A 85 13.63 -8.15 4.15
C VAL A 85 12.92 -6.79 4.09
N LEU A 86 12.00 -6.59 3.15
CA LEU A 86 11.26 -5.33 3.01
C LEU A 86 10.40 -5.03 4.25
N LEU A 87 9.68 -6.03 4.78
CA LEU A 87 8.88 -5.86 5.99
C LEU A 87 9.74 -5.66 7.25
N GLY A 88 10.91 -6.29 7.33
CA GLY A 88 11.88 -6.10 8.41
C GLY A 88 12.53 -4.72 8.41
N LEU A 89 12.71 -4.12 7.22
CA LEU A 89 13.23 -2.76 7.03
C LEU A 89 12.13 -1.69 7.07
N ALA A 90 10.85 -2.06 7.16
CA ALA A 90 9.74 -1.13 7.34
C ALA A 90 9.94 -0.07 8.44
N PRO A 91 10.44 -0.39 9.66
CA PRO A 91 10.67 0.62 10.70
C PRO A 91 11.70 1.68 10.31
N LEU A 92 12.56 1.41 9.33
CA LEU A 92 13.57 2.33 8.78
C LEU A 92 13.03 3.20 7.62
N ALA A 93 11.70 3.29 7.46
CA ALA A 93 11.05 4.08 6.41
C ALA A 93 11.45 3.69 4.97
N ILE A 94 11.84 2.42 4.74
CA ILE A 94 12.26 1.95 3.42
C ILE A 94 11.17 2.14 2.35
N PHE A 95 9.90 2.00 2.72
CA PHE A 95 8.76 2.20 1.80
C PHE A 95 8.58 3.67 1.41
N GLU A 96 8.92 4.61 2.29
CA GLU A 96 8.94 6.05 1.97
C GLU A 96 10.10 6.38 1.04
N LEU A 97 11.27 5.75 1.27
CA LEU A 97 12.43 5.87 0.39
C LEU A 97 12.17 5.31 -1.01
N VAL A 98 11.53 4.14 -1.11
CA VAL A 98 11.15 3.52 -2.39
C VAL A 98 10.18 4.44 -3.15
N ALA A 99 9.15 4.96 -2.48
CA ALA A 99 8.22 5.90 -3.11
C ALA A 99 8.94 7.17 -3.61
N TYR A 100 9.89 7.71 -2.84
CA TYR A 100 10.73 8.84 -3.24
C TYR A 100 11.64 8.52 -4.44
N LEU A 101 12.35 7.39 -4.41
CA LEU A 101 13.26 6.95 -5.47
C LEU A 101 12.53 6.66 -6.78
N MET A 102 11.30 6.14 -6.70
CA MET A 102 10.45 5.92 -7.87
C MET A 102 9.91 7.22 -8.50
N LYS A 103 10.29 8.40 -7.98
CA LYS A 103 9.85 9.74 -8.45
C LYS A 103 8.34 9.92 -8.50
N LYS A 104 7.58 9.04 -7.85
CA LYS A 104 6.14 9.16 -7.79
C LYS A 104 5.82 10.06 -6.60
N GLN A 105 4.92 11.03 -6.81
CA GLN A 105 4.48 11.91 -5.72
C GLN A 105 3.92 11.02 -4.63
N VAL A 106 4.63 10.92 -3.50
CA VAL A 106 4.15 10.15 -2.34
C VAL A 106 2.76 10.64 -2.04
N LEU A 107 1.79 9.75 -2.15
CA LEU A 107 0.40 10.10 -1.92
C LEU A 107 0.26 10.45 -0.44
N GLY A 108 0.16 11.73 -0.15
CA GLY A 108 -0.02 12.26 1.20
C GLY A 108 -1.49 12.20 1.62
N GLY A 109 -1.77 11.62 2.79
CA GLY A 109 -3.12 11.50 3.35
C GLY A 109 -3.12 10.59 4.59
N ALA A 110 -4.14 10.68 5.44
CA ALA A 110 -4.22 9.90 6.69
C ALA A 110 -4.10 8.37 6.46
N LEU A 111 -4.55 7.88 5.30
CA LEU A 111 -4.46 6.47 4.89
C LEU A 111 -3.02 6.02 4.53
N CYS A 112 -2.16 6.96 4.12
CA CYS A 112 -0.77 6.69 3.72
C CYS A 112 0.25 7.16 4.77
N ALA A 113 -0.16 8.04 5.68
CA ALA A 113 0.67 8.58 6.75
C ALA A 113 0.97 7.49 7.78
N ARG A 114 2.27 7.28 8.06
CA ARG A 114 2.76 6.41 9.12
C ARG A 114 2.02 6.71 10.43
N ASP A 115 1.64 5.69 11.19
CA ASP A 115 1.29 5.87 12.61
C ASP A 115 2.56 6.32 13.34
N THR A 116 2.84 7.62 13.27
CA THR A 116 3.62 8.28 14.29
C THR A 116 2.74 8.17 15.52
N GLY A 117 3.19 7.44 16.54
CA GLY A 117 2.49 7.31 17.83
C GLY A 117 2.39 8.65 18.57
N ALA A 118 1.81 9.65 17.94
CA ALA A 118 1.42 10.90 18.55
C ALA A 118 0.12 10.63 19.31
N PRO A 119 0.07 10.92 20.62
CA PRO A 119 -1.15 10.74 21.40
C PRO A 119 -2.29 11.57 20.81
N PRO A 120 -3.54 11.09 20.89
CA PRO A 120 -4.70 11.81 20.39
C PRO A 120 -4.77 13.19 21.06
N ARG A 121 -4.80 14.26 20.26
CA ARG A 121 -5.11 15.59 20.79
C ARG A 121 -6.61 15.67 21.00
N GLU A 122 -7.03 15.72 22.26
CA GLU A 122 -8.41 16.03 22.63
C GLU A 122 -8.83 17.40 22.07
N PRO A 123 -10.07 17.53 21.55
CA PRO A 123 -10.61 18.82 21.19
C PRO A 123 -10.90 19.64 22.46
N ARG A 124 -10.44 20.89 22.48
CA ARG A 124 -10.88 21.91 23.45
C ARG A 124 -12.22 22.50 23.05
#